data_AF-A0A534LAW6-F1
#
_entry.id   AF-A0A534LAW6-F1
#
_cell.length_a   1.000
_cell.length_b   1.000
_cell.length_c   1.000
_cell.angle_alpha   90.00
_cell.angle_beta   90.00
_cell.angle_gamma   90.00
#
_symmetry.space_group_name_H-M   'P 1'
#
loop_
_entity.id
_entity.type
_entity.pdbx_description
1 polymer ?
#
loop_
_entity_poly.entity_id
_entity_poly.type
_entity_poly.pdbx_seq_one_letter_code
_entity_poly.pdbx_strand_id
1 'polypeptide(L)'
;MALDRLRASLAESPIVRFGEYEYFVHPITDGIPLGRPEVLDEVLSELARIGDWSRCDKIVTAESMGFPLAAGLSMRVRKPYVFVRKRQYGLPGEVSLKQTTGYSRTDMFINNIRGGDRIVFVDDVISTGGTLVAIVKALRTIGAEIADVLIVFEKTRDKARFEKDLGVRIKTLLKVDVVQGKLVERA
;
A
#
# COMPACT_ATOMS: atom_id res chain seq x y z
N MET A 1 -16.65 12.07 -5.23
CA MET A 1 -15.43 11.75 -4.46
C MET A 1 -14.57 12.99 -4.47
N ALA A 2 -14.45 13.68 -3.34
CA ALA A 2 -13.60 14.86 -3.23
C ALA A 2 -12.17 14.39 -2.97
N LEU A 3 -11.46 14.06 -4.07
CA LEU A 3 -10.02 13.78 -4.09
C LEU A 3 -9.30 14.95 -4.79
N ASP A 4 -9.83 16.16 -4.63
CA ASP A 4 -9.45 17.30 -5.46
C ASP A 4 -8.04 17.76 -5.10
N ARG A 5 -7.65 17.65 -3.83
CA ARG A 5 -6.29 17.98 -3.39
C ARG A 5 -5.29 16.93 -3.84
N LEU A 6 -5.64 15.64 -3.74
CA LEU A 6 -4.81 14.54 -4.24
C LEU A 6 -4.65 14.59 -5.76
N ARG A 7 -5.69 14.96 -6.51
CA ARG A 7 -5.60 15.18 -7.96
C ARG A 7 -4.71 16.36 -8.30
N ALA A 8 -4.89 17.48 -7.59
CA ALA A 8 -4.07 18.66 -7.80
C ALA A 8 -2.58 18.39 -7.52
N SER A 9 -2.25 17.56 -6.52
CA SER A 9 -0.87 17.23 -6.18
C SER A 9 -0.15 16.37 -7.22
N LEU A 10 -0.86 15.73 -8.16
CA LEU A 10 -0.22 15.00 -9.26
C LEU A 10 0.68 15.90 -10.12
N ALA A 11 0.26 17.15 -10.35
CA ALA A 11 1.00 18.11 -11.18
C ALA A 11 2.36 18.54 -10.57
N GLU A 12 2.51 18.42 -9.24
CA GLU A 12 3.73 18.79 -8.53
C GLU A 12 4.71 17.60 -8.40
N SER A 13 4.36 16.43 -8.93
CA SER A 13 5.12 15.19 -8.74
C SER A 13 6.25 15.06 -9.79
N PRO A 14 7.52 15.10 -9.38
CA PRO A 14 8.62 14.89 -10.32
C PRO A 14 8.66 13.44 -10.82
N ILE A 15 9.15 13.27 -12.03
CA ILE A 15 9.42 11.96 -12.63
C ILE A 15 10.93 11.73 -12.66
N VAL A 16 11.36 10.61 -12.07
CA VAL A 16 12.75 10.14 -12.07
C VAL A 16 12.85 8.93 -12.99
N ARG A 17 13.95 8.83 -13.74
CA ARG A 17 14.22 7.72 -14.65
C ARG A 17 15.31 6.81 -14.11
N PHE A 18 15.02 5.52 -14.07
CA PHE A 18 15.98 4.45 -13.76
C PHE A 18 16.14 3.57 -15.01
N GLY A 19 17.06 3.95 -15.89
CA GLY A 19 17.11 3.40 -17.25
C GLY A 19 15.81 3.69 -17.99
N GLU A 20 15.16 2.66 -18.52
CA GLU A 20 13.87 2.76 -19.23
C GLU A 20 12.66 2.90 -18.29
N TYR A 21 12.84 2.76 -16.98
CA TYR A 21 11.73 2.81 -16.02
C TYR A 21 11.48 4.23 -15.51
N GLU A 22 10.27 4.74 -15.75
CA GLU A 22 9.80 6.01 -15.20
C GLU A 22 9.13 5.80 -13.83
N TYR A 23 9.70 6.41 -12.80
CA TYR A 23 9.22 6.43 -11.42
C TYR A 23 8.68 7.82 -11.09
N PHE A 24 7.42 7.90 -10.65
CA PHE A 24 6.90 9.16 -10.12
C PHE A 24 7.24 9.23 -8.64
N VAL A 25 7.58 10.44 -8.21
CA VAL A 25 7.87 10.75 -6.81
C VAL A 25 6.75 11.65 -6.31
N HIS A 26 6.04 11.25 -5.26
CA HIS A 26 4.88 11.98 -4.76
C HIS A 26 4.95 12.13 -3.24
N PRO A 27 4.49 13.25 -2.64
CA PRO A 27 4.62 13.43 -1.19
C PRO A 27 3.95 12.36 -0.33
N ILE A 28 2.82 11.81 -0.79
CA ILE A 28 2.11 10.69 -0.12
C ILE A 28 2.84 9.35 -0.22
N THR A 29 3.64 9.16 -1.27
CA THR A 29 4.40 7.92 -1.49
C THR A 29 5.78 8.08 -0.86
N ASP A 30 6.56 9.05 -1.30
CA ASP A 30 8.00 9.14 -1.00
C ASP A 30 8.35 10.10 0.14
N GLY A 31 7.38 10.86 0.65
CA GLY A 31 7.64 11.97 1.58
C GLY A 31 8.33 13.18 0.94
N ILE A 32 8.50 13.17 -0.39
CA ILE A 32 9.05 14.26 -1.19
C ILE A 32 8.27 14.41 -2.51
N PRO A 33 8.13 15.63 -3.06
CA PRO A 33 8.39 16.94 -2.45
C PRO A 33 7.56 17.18 -1.17
N LEU A 34 7.60 18.39 -0.61
CA LEU A 34 6.94 18.72 0.66
C LEU A 34 5.48 18.21 0.70
N GLY A 35 5.17 17.35 1.67
CA GLY A 35 3.82 16.87 1.91
C GLY A 35 2.96 17.90 2.64
N ARG A 36 1.79 18.18 2.09
CA ARG A 36 0.79 19.04 2.72
C ARG A 36 -0.16 18.21 3.59
N PRO A 37 -0.42 18.61 4.85
CA PRO A 37 -1.27 17.84 5.75
C PRO A 37 -2.70 17.69 5.22
N GLU A 38 -3.20 18.66 4.44
CA GLU A 38 -4.55 18.63 3.87
C GLU A 38 -4.71 17.55 2.78
N VAL A 39 -3.63 17.20 2.07
CA VAL A 39 -3.63 16.11 1.08
C VAL A 39 -3.61 14.77 1.82
N LEU A 40 -2.77 14.65 2.84
CA LEU A 40 -2.72 13.44 3.67
C LEU A 40 -4.05 13.20 4.40
N ASP A 41 -4.68 14.26 4.92
CA ASP A 41 -5.99 14.18 5.57
C ASP A 41 -7.09 13.74 4.60
N GLU A 42 -7.10 14.27 3.38
CA GLU A 42 -8.04 13.87 2.32
C GLU A 42 -7.85 12.38 1.96
N VAL A 43 -6.62 11.94 1.73
CA VAL A 43 -6.27 10.54 1.44
C VAL A 43 -6.76 9.62 2.56
N LEU A 44 -6.43 9.94 3.81
CA LEU A 44 -6.76 9.10 4.95
C LEU A 44 -8.27 9.06 5.21
N SER A 45 -8.97 10.17 5.00
CA SER A 45 -10.43 10.24 5.10
C SER A 45 -11.10 9.37 4.04
N GLU A 46 -10.59 9.40 2.80
CA GLU A 46 -11.16 8.59 1.72
C GLU A 46 -10.84 7.10 1.90
N LEU A 47 -9.61 6.73 2.30
CA LEU A 47 -9.26 5.35 2.64
C LEU A 47 -10.14 4.82 3.79
N ALA A 48 -10.36 5.64 4.83
CA ALA A 48 -11.26 5.30 5.92
C ALA A 48 -12.71 5.11 5.43
N ARG A 49 -13.17 5.91 4.46
CA ARG A 49 -14.52 5.83 3.90
C ARG A 49 -14.74 4.56 3.06
N ILE A 50 -13.76 4.18 2.23
CA ILE A 50 -13.91 3.04 1.30
C ILE A 50 -13.56 1.68 1.92
N GLY A 51 -12.79 1.69 3.02
CA GLY A 51 -12.38 0.48 3.72
C GLY A 51 -13.51 -0.20 4.48
N ASP A 52 -13.49 -1.54 4.49
CA ASP A 52 -14.33 -2.32 5.41
C ASP A 52 -13.59 -2.56 6.73
N TRP A 53 -13.84 -1.67 7.69
CA TRP A 53 -13.22 -1.73 9.01
C TRP A 53 -13.98 -2.58 10.02
N SER A 54 -15.20 -3.02 9.67
CA SER A 54 -16.06 -3.81 10.57
C SER A 54 -15.45 -5.17 10.90
N ARG A 55 -14.70 -5.70 9.93
CA ARG A 55 -13.97 -6.97 10.03
C ARG A 55 -12.48 -6.78 10.26
N CYS A 56 -11.97 -5.57 10.47
CA CYS A 56 -10.55 -5.34 10.66
C CYS A 56 -10.13 -5.60 12.11
N ASP A 57 -9.19 -6.51 12.32
CA ASP A 57 -8.50 -6.69 13.60
C ASP A 57 -7.18 -5.95 13.63
N LYS A 58 -6.44 -5.91 12.50
CA LYS A 58 -5.15 -5.20 12.39
C LYS A 58 -4.98 -4.57 11.01
N ILE A 59 -4.38 -3.38 10.99
CA ILE A 59 -3.90 -2.73 9.76
C ILE A 59 -2.47 -3.22 9.49
N VAL A 60 -2.20 -3.66 8.26
CA VAL A 60 -0.86 -4.06 7.83
C VAL A 60 -0.42 -3.23 6.63
N THR A 61 0.84 -2.82 6.63
CA THR A 61 1.50 -2.17 5.49
C THR A 61 2.95 -2.63 5.39
N ALA A 62 3.59 -2.37 4.25
CA ALA A 62 5.04 -2.50 4.11
C ALA A 62 5.77 -1.18 4.41
N GLU A 63 7.04 -1.30 4.78
CA GLU A 63 7.94 -0.16 4.89
C GLU A 63 8.32 0.43 3.53
N SER A 64 8.68 1.70 3.44
CA SER A 64 8.52 2.74 4.49
C SER A 64 7.27 3.59 4.25
N MET A 65 6.80 3.60 3.01
CA MET A 65 5.90 4.61 2.46
C MET A 65 4.47 4.48 2.97
N GLY A 66 4.02 3.28 3.30
CA GLY A 66 2.70 3.11 3.91
C GLY A 66 2.65 3.39 5.42
N PHE A 67 3.77 3.68 6.11
CA PHE A 67 3.76 3.93 7.56
C PHE A 67 2.88 5.13 7.96
N PRO A 68 2.98 6.31 7.30
CA PRO A 68 2.09 7.44 7.61
C PRO A 68 0.62 7.10 7.36
N LEU A 69 0.33 6.31 6.32
CA LEU A 69 -1.02 5.88 5.98
C LEU A 69 -1.61 4.99 7.07
N ALA A 70 -0.90 3.94 7.45
CA ALA A 70 -1.34 2.99 8.47
C ALA A 70 -1.46 3.64 9.86
N ALA A 71 -0.50 4.48 10.26
CA ALA A 71 -0.58 5.21 11.52
C ALA A 71 -1.78 6.18 11.54
N GLY A 72 -1.97 6.95 10.46
CA GLY A 72 -3.06 7.89 10.32
C GLY A 72 -4.45 7.24 10.27
N LEU A 73 -4.56 6.08 9.61
CA LEU A 73 -5.78 5.28 9.58
C LEU A 73 -6.06 4.64 10.92
N SER A 74 -5.05 4.08 11.58
CA SER A 74 -5.19 3.47 12.90
C SER A 74 -5.86 4.41 13.90
N MET A 75 -5.40 5.67 13.94
CA MET A 75 -5.99 6.69 14.80
C MET A 75 -7.45 7.01 14.43
N ARG A 76 -7.77 7.11 13.14
CA ARG A 76 -9.13 7.41 12.65
C ARG A 76 -10.12 6.28 12.90
N VAL A 77 -9.73 5.04 12.58
CA VAL A 77 -10.62 3.86 12.62
C VAL A 77 -10.52 3.06 13.92
N ARG A 78 -9.66 3.49 14.85
CA ARG A 78 -9.44 2.85 16.16
C ARG A 78 -9.01 1.38 16.06
N LYS A 79 -8.14 1.06 15.10
CA LYS A 79 -7.62 -0.30 14.88
C LYS A 79 -6.11 -0.32 15.10
N PRO A 80 -5.53 -1.37 15.73
CA PRO A 80 -4.09 -1.49 15.87
C PRO A 80 -3.43 -1.72 14.50
N TYR A 81 -2.14 -1.40 14.38
CA TYR A 81 -1.36 -1.63 13.17
C TYR A 81 -0.08 -2.43 13.46
N VAL A 82 0.44 -3.09 12.44
CA VAL A 82 1.77 -3.70 12.43
C VAL A 82 2.39 -3.59 11.04
N PHE A 83 3.73 -3.58 10.99
CA PHE A 83 4.47 -3.30 9.78
C PHE A 83 5.26 -4.52 9.31
N VAL A 84 5.23 -4.74 7.98
CA VAL A 84 6.20 -5.55 7.26
C VAL A 84 7.45 -4.70 7.04
N ARG A 85 8.63 -5.28 7.30
CA ARG A 85 9.92 -4.59 7.30
C ARG A 85 11.01 -5.42 6.65
N LYS A 86 12.09 -4.82 6.14
CA LYS A 86 13.25 -5.58 5.62
C LYS A 86 14.21 -6.00 6.74
N ARG A 87 14.19 -5.31 7.87
CA ARG A 87 15.06 -5.64 9.02
C ARG A 87 14.46 -6.76 9.87
N GLN A 88 15.25 -7.80 10.12
CA GLN A 88 14.95 -8.83 11.10
C GLN A 88 15.29 -8.35 12.52
N TYR A 89 14.43 -8.64 13.50
CA TYR A 89 14.70 -8.35 14.93
C TYR A 89 14.87 -9.62 15.78
N GLY A 90 14.53 -10.80 15.29
CA GLY A 90 14.70 -12.07 16.00
C GLY A 90 13.78 -12.26 17.21
N LEU A 91 12.69 -11.47 17.29
CA LEU A 91 11.73 -11.56 18.38
C LEU A 91 10.77 -12.75 18.18
N PRO A 92 10.25 -13.35 19.27
CA PRO A 92 9.26 -14.42 19.17
C PRO A 92 8.07 -14.06 18.28
N GLY A 93 7.66 -14.99 17.42
CA GLY A 93 6.56 -14.80 16.48
C GLY A 93 6.87 -13.92 15.26
N GLU A 94 8.15 -13.62 15.00
CA GLU A 94 8.58 -13.02 13.73
C GLU A 94 8.50 -14.04 12.60
N VAL A 95 7.87 -13.67 11.50
CA VAL A 95 7.72 -14.50 10.30
C VAL A 95 8.50 -13.86 9.16
N SER A 96 9.34 -14.65 8.49
CA SER A 96 10.04 -14.23 7.29
C SER A 96 9.15 -14.41 6.06
N LEU A 97 9.04 -13.35 5.26
CA LEU A 97 8.33 -13.31 3.98
C LEU A 97 9.37 -13.10 2.87
N LYS A 98 9.28 -13.87 1.79
CA LYS A 98 10.19 -13.71 0.65
C LYS A 98 9.47 -13.07 -0.50
N GLN A 99 9.83 -11.83 -0.82
CA GLN A 99 9.47 -11.23 -2.09
C GLN A 99 10.47 -11.70 -3.14
N THR A 100 9.98 -12.39 -4.17
CA THR A 100 10.81 -12.72 -5.34
C THR A 100 10.28 -11.93 -6.53
N THR A 101 11.12 -11.05 -7.07
CA THR A 101 10.93 -10.45 -8.39
C THR A 101 11.82 -11.20 -9.40
N GLY A 102 11.65 -10.97 -10.70
CA GLY A 102 12.47 -11.63 -11.73
C GLY A 102 13.97 -11.36 -11.61
N TYR A 103 14.39 -10.31 -10.89
CA TYR A 103 15.78 -9.87 -10.80
C TYR A 103 16.31 -9.75 -9.35
N SER A 104 15.45 -9.88 -8.34
CA SER A 104 15.86 -9.75 -6.94
C SER A 104 14.99 -10.56 -5.99
N ARG A 105 15.62 -11.04 -4.91
CA ARG A 105 14.93 -11.51 -3.72
C ARG A 105 15.11 -10.52 -2.60
N THR A 106 14.02 -10.19 -1.92
CA THR A 106 14.03 -9.33 -0.74
C THR A 106 13.37 -10.08 0.39
N ASP A 107 14.13 -10.30 1.46
CA ASP A 107 13.61 -10.82 2.70
C ASP A 107 12.88 -9.71 3.45
N MET A 108 11.69 -10.03 3.93
CA MET A 108 10.84 -9.17 4.74
C MET A 108 10.41 -9.91 6.00
N PHE A 109 10.00 -9.19 7.02
CA PHE A 109 9.68 -9.72 8.33
C PHE A 109 8.44 -9.03 8.90
N ILE A 110 7.61 -9.78 9.62
CA ILE A 110 6.42 -9.28 10.31
C ILE A 110 6.22 -10.02 11.63
N ASN A 111 5.67 -9.34 12.65
CA ASN A 111 5.31 -9.92 13.94
C ASN A 111 3.83 -9.69 14.24
N ASN A 112 3.37 -10.28 15.34
CA ASN A 112 2.06 -10.01 15.93
C ASN A 112 0.88 -10.30 15.00
N ILE A 113 1.07 -11.24 14.07
CA ILE A 113 0.02 -11.83 13.26
C ILE A 113 -0.22 -13.26 13.74
N ARG A 114 -1.48 -13.62 13.93
CA ARG A 114 -1.92 -14.96 14.35
C ARG A 114 -2.96 -15.49 13.35
N GLY A 115 -3.12 -16.81 13.33
CA GLY A 115 -4.20 -17.45 12.57
C GLY A 115 -5.57 -16.91 13.00
N GLY A 116 -6.45 -16.66 12.03
CA GLY A 116 -7.77 -16.07 12.22
C GLY A 116 -7.79 -14.53 12.32
N ASP A 117 -6.63 -13.86 12.41
CA ASP A 117 -6.59 -12.40 12.36
C ASP A 117 -7.13 -11.91 11.02
N ARG A 118 -8.04 -10.93 11.05
CA ARG A 118 -8.56 -10.29 9.86
C ARG A 118 -7.82 -8.98 9.60
N ILE A 119 -7.17 -8.92 8.44
CA ILE A 119 -6.21 -7.89 8.09
C ILE A 119 -6.78 -6.96 7.03
N VAL A 120 -6.69 -5.65 7.27
CA VAL A 120 -6.81 -4.65 6.20
C VAL A 120 -5.40 -4.25 5.80
N PHE A 121 -5.04 -4.56 4.55
CA PHE A 121 -3.77 -4.14 3.99
C PHE A 121 -3.91 -2.75 3.38
N VAL A 122 -2.98 -1.86 3.72
CA VAL A 122 -2.92 -0.49 3.19
C VAL A 122 -1.56 -0.28 2.57
N ASP A 123 -1.50 0.33 1.39
CA ASP A 123 -0.24 0.73 0.76
C ASP A 123 -0.39 2.01 -0.06
N ASP A 124 0.73 2.59 -0.43
CA ASP A 124 0.78 3.83 -1.20
C ASP A 124 0.56 3.59 -2.70
N VAL A 125 1.23 2.60 -3.30
CA VAL A 125 1.16 2.34 -4.75
C VAL A 125 1.11 0.85 -5.09
N ILE A 126 0.22 0.47 -6.01
CA ILE A 126 0.27 -0.82 -6.70
C ILE A 126 0.80 -0.65 -8.13
N SER A 127 2.04 -1.10 -8.33
CA SER A 127 2.75 -1.09 -9.64
C SER A 127 2.85 -2.50 -10.23
N THR A 128 3.87 -3.28 -9.90
CA THR A 128 3.99 -4.68 -10.35
C THR A 128 3.16 -5.66 -9.52
N GLY A 129 2.62 -5.21 -8.38
CA GLY A 129 1.87 -6.04 -7.43
C GLY A 129 2.72 -7.00 -6.58
N GLY A 130 4.04 -7.08 -6.82
CA GLY A 130 4.91 -8.06 -6.15
C GLY A 130 4.90 -7.98 -4.63
N THR A 131 4.85 -6.76 -4.07
CA THR A 131 4.82 -6.55 -2.60
C THR A 131 3.52 -7.08 -2.01
N LEU A 132 2.38 -6.63 -2.54
CA LEU A 132 1.05 -7.08 -2.14
C LEU A 132 0.93 -8.61 -2.22
N VAL A 133 1.33 -9.20 -3.34
CA VAL A 133 1.24 -10.66 -3.55
C VAL A 133 2.09 -11.42 -2.53
N ALA A 134 3.32 -10.99 -2.29
CA ALA A 134 4.20 -11.64 -1.32
C ALA A 134 3.65 -11.57 0.10
N ILE A 135 3.15 -10.40 0.51
CA ILE A 135 2.60 -10.17 1.85
C ILE A 135 1.31 -10.96 2.04
N VAL A 136 0.35 -10.87 1.12
CA VAL A 136 -0.93 -11.60 1.20
C VAL A 136 -0.71 -13.10 1.28
N LYS A 137 0.18 -13.65 0.44
CA LYS A 137 0.52 -15.08 0.49
C LYS A 137 1.11 -15.47 1.85
N ALA A 138 2.02 -14.68 2.38
CA ALA A 138 2.66 -15.00 3.64
C ALA A 138 1.71 -14.86 4.85
N LEU A 139 0.84 -13.84 4.86
CA LEU A 139 -0.22 -13.70 5.87
C LEU A 139 -1.16 -14.90 5.86
N ARG A 140 -1.51 -15.41 4.67
CA ARG A 140 -2.31 -16.64 4.54
C ARG A 140 -1.61 -17.89 5.04
N THR A 141 -0.30 -18.01 4.84
CA THR A 141 0.49 -19.11 5.41
C THR A 141 0.47 -19.10 6.95
N ILE A 142 0.39 -17.91 7.57
CA ILE A 142 0.19 -17.77 9.03
C ILE A 142 -1.25 -18.15 9.45
N GLY A 143 -2.17 -18.25 8.50
CA GLY A 143 -3.59 -18.51 8.73
C GLY A 143 -4.42 -17.24 8.92
N ALA A 144 -3.88 -16.06 8.62
CA ALA A 144 -4.62 -14.80 8.68
C ALA A 144 -5.51 -14.61 7.44
N GLU A 145 -6.61 -13.90 7.63
CA GLU A 145 -7.57 -13.54 6.58
C GLU A 145 -7.29 -12.13 6.08
N ILE A 146 -7.28 -11.93 4.75
CA ILE A 146 -7.24 -10.59 4.17
C ILE A 146 -8.68 -10.11 4.01
N ALA A 147 -9.10 -9.19 4.87
CA ALA A 147 -10.44 -8.62 4.87
C ALA A 147 -10.61 -7.56 3.76
N ASP A 148 -9.59 -6.73 3.55
CA ASP A 148 -9.63 -5.67 2.54
C ASP A 148 -8.23 -5.25 2.10
N VAL A 149 -8.13 -4.64 0.91
CA VAL A 149 -6.88 -4.08 0.36
C VAL A 149 -7.16 -2.68 -0.15
N LEU A 150 -6.49 -1.69 0.44
CA LEU A 150 -6.66 -0.27 0.17
C LEU A 150 -5.35 0.34 -0.33
N ILE A 151 -5.37 0.94 -1.51
CA ILE A 151 -4.16 1.51 -2.13
C ILE A 151 -4.44 2.95 -2.56
N VAL A 152 -3.49 3.86 -2.36
CA VAL A 152 -3.66 5.24 -2.82
C VAL A 152 -3.62 5.31 -4.35
N PHE A 153 -2.54 4.84 -4.96
CA PHE A 153 -2.32 4.94 -6.40
C PHE A 153 -2.29 3.57 -7.11
N GLU A 154 -3.10 3.44 -8.16
CA GLU A 154 -3.08 2.31 -9.09
C GLU A 154 -2.28 2.66 -10.35
N LYS A 155 -1.03 2.20 -10.41
CA LYS A 155 -0.20 2.31 -11.63
C LYS A 155 -0.37 1.09 -12.54
N THR A 156 -0.65 -0.08 -11.96
CA THR A 156 -0.78 -1.34 -12.69
C THR A 156 -1.91 -1.37 -13.71
N ARG A 157 -1.77 -2.20 -14.75
CA ARG A 157 -2.86 -2.62 -15.67
C ARG A 157 -3.42 -4.01 -15.33
N ASP A 158 -2.76 -4.72 -14.41
CA ASP A 158 -3.04 -6.12 -14.10
C ASP A 158 -3.90 -6.29 -12.83
N LYS A 159 -4.58 -5.24 -12.36
CA LYS A 159 -5.33 -5.29 -11.09
C LYS A 159 -6.32 -6.45 -11.05
N ALA A 160 -7.11 -6.64 -12.11
CA ALA A 160 -8.09 -7.73 -12.19
C ALA A 160 -7.44 -9.12 -12.08
N ARG A 161 -6.22 -9.30 -12.62
CA ARG A 161 -5.46 -10.54 -12.44
C ARG A 161 -5.07 -10.72 -10.97
N PHE A 162 -4.54 -9.67 -10.32
CA PHE A 162 -4.17 -9.75 -8.91
C PHE A 162 -5.37 -10.05 -8.02
N GLU A 163 -6.51 -9.41 -8.26
CA GLU A 163 -7.74 -9.67 -7.51
C GLU A 163 -8.21 -11.12 -7.67
N LYS A 164 -8.12 -11.67 -8.89
CA LYS A 164 -8.45 -13.08 -9.17
C LYS A 164 -7.48 -14.04 -8.47
N ASP A 165 -6.18 -13.83 -8.65
CA ASP A 165 -5.14 -14.73 -8.13
C ASP A 165 -5.09 -14.71 -6.61
N LEU A 166 -5.35 -13.54 -6.01
CA LEU A 166 -5.40 -13.38 -4.57
C LEU A 166 -6.80 -13.64 -4.03
N GLY A 167 -7.87 -13.67 -4.81
CA GLY A 167 -9.24 -13.81 -4.30
C GLY A 167 -9.62 -12.69 -3.30
N VAL A 168 -9.11 -11.48 -3.52
CA VAL A 168 -9.40 -10.29 -2.69
C VAL A 168 -9.65 -9.11 -3.60
N ARG A 169 -10.53 -8.20 -3.20
CA ARG A 169 -10.77 -6.95 -3.93
C ARG A 169 -9.69 -5.92 -3.58
N ILE A 170 -9.18 -5.21 -4.58
CA ILE A 170 -8.20 -4.14 -4.42
C ILE A 170 -8.89 -2.81 -4.72
N LYS A 171 -9.12 -2.03 -3.67
CA LYS A 171 -9.72 -0.70 -3.75
C LYS A 171 -8.61 0.34 -3.88
N THR A 172 -8.75 1.22 -4.87
CA THR A 172 -7.74 2.24 -5.20
C THR A 172 -8.37 3.63 -5.20
N LEU A 173 -7.64 4.67 -4.76
CA LEU A 173 -8.16 6.04 -4.78
C LEU A 173 -8.07 6.65 -6.18
N LEU A 174 -6.85 6.70 -6.73
CA LEU A 174 -6.60 7.23 -8.08
C LEU A 174 -5.87 6.20 -8.92
N LYS A 175 -6.30 6.07 -10.18
CA LYS A 175 -5.51 5.38 -11.21
C LYS A 175 -4.58 6.40 -11.82
N VAL A 176 -3.32 6.04 -12.02
CA VAL A 176 -2.32 6.99 -12.53
C VAL A 176 -1.45 6.35 -13.60
N ASP A 177 -1.00 7.19 -14.53
CA ASP A 177 0.04 6.85 -15.51
C ASP A 177 1.10 7.95 -15.53
N VAL A 178 2.27 7.63 -16.06
CA VAL A 178 3.25 8.64 -16.47
C VAL A 178 3.12 8.83 -17.98
N VAL A 179 2.80 10.05 -18.40
CA VAL A 179 2.64 10.42 -19.82
C VAL A 179 3.50 11.64 -20.08
N GLN A 180 4.44 11.52 -21.03
CA GLN A 180 5.35 12.61 -21.42
C GLN A 180 6.07 13.24 -20.21
N GLY A 181 6.54 12.41 -19.27
CA GLY A 181 7.26 12.87 -18.08
C GLY A 181 6.38 13.60 -17.05
N LYS A 182 5.06 13.41 -17.08
CA LYS A 182 4.12 13.94 -16.09
C LYS A 182 3.27 12.82 -15.51
N LEU A 183 3.01 12.89 -14.19
CA LEU A 183 2.04 12.03 -13.54
C LEU A 183 0.63 12.54 -13.84
N VAL A 184 -0.24 11.67 -14.36
CA VAL A 184 -1.62 12.01 -14.74
C VAL A 184 -2.60 11.00 -14.18
N GLU A 185 -3.83 11.44 -13.87
CA GLU A 185 -4.93 10.54 -13.56
C GLU A 185 -5.38 9.80 -14.83
N ARG A 186 -5.53 8.49 -14.71
CA ARG A 186 -6.05 7.62 -15.76
C ARG A 186 -7.57 7.48 -15.58
N ALA A 187 -8.31 7.65 -16.68
CA ALA A 187 -9.76 7.45 -16.73
C ALA A 187 -10.19 6.03 -16.29
#